data_AF-A0A4R6M4R8-F1
#
_entry.id   AF-A0A4R6M4R8-F1
#
_cell.length_a   1.000
_cell.length_b   1.000
_cell.length_c   1.000
_cell.angle_alpha   90.00
_cell.angle_beta   90.00
_cell.angle_gamma   90.00
#
_symmetry.space_group_name_H-M   'P 1'
#
loop_
_entity.id
_entity.type
_entity.pdbx_description
1 polymer ?
#
loop_
_entity_poly.entity_id
_entity_poly.type
_entity_poly.pdbx_seq_one_letter_code
_entity_poly.pdbx_strand_id
1 'polypeptide(L)'
;MFTNILYHIKSSSNVVLKQKKIDISLGNWKNINEQSNFLDLSNLVQPSPKLANEIKDLIKPGTPITEEDYFLISNCITIQVKDFKSIILNFQKYIQWNNGSQSGNIFSFQSIEILQKLYYAYYTEYDFKVLFTSPELYSVCYYTNSENENIIKIISTLCSLHFKEKIFTIENEVGQTNYYASLYFQNIKNYWLVSDIGNANFTYIEYKENNLLKNIWSLTNDKNNLLTFDIINLMIENKDEKEFEVENAFEILDNLNNNCQDDFDMPEIISLFYKNSKIEEEILEMDDLQLKINNYLIYKIIQLSNSEKLLKKVQSALDEIDEKDLQNSLQENDYLFDILLLIKKKYNDFSLGLSLNNVLYEFVKDTLIKGNTIFTLDDWQKENWSNIIRLLDERNFKNFSDRITKLALDEKENLSEVFFELNNEFINKNFLFTLLNKDISSFRLYIQIALQNPIDIEKLKFIENILKLENKKEIKFGRDLKEIIKDSILTILNDNDNDIVKRISNVIANRFSIKN
;
A
#
# COMPACT_ATOMS: atom_id res chain seq x y z
N MET A 1 38.39 -44.36 8.25
CA MET A 1 38.68 -44.87 9.61
C MET A 1 38.95 -43.72 10.59
N PHE A 2 39.98 -42.87 10.41
CA PHE A 2 39.81 -41.40 10.63
C PHE A 2 38.55 -40.96 9.88
N THR A 3 37.75 -39.93 10.16
CA THR A 3 36.35 -40.01 9.67
C THR A 3 35.41 -40.34 10.82
N ASN A 4 34.94 -41.57 10.73
CA ASN A 4 34.15 -42.30 11.72
C ASN A 4 34.72 -42.32 13.14
N ILE A 5 36.04 -42.48 13.33
CA ILE A 5 36.61 -42.42 14.69
C ILE A 5 36.46 -41.01 15.29
N LEU A 6 36.75 -39.96 14.51
CA LEU A 6 36.65 -38.59 14.99
C LEU A 6 35.18 -38.22 15.25
N TYR A 7 34.28 -38.66 14.37
CA TYR A 7 32.83 -38.50 14.54
C TYR A 7 32.36 -39.18 15.83
N HIS A 8 32.74 -40.45 16.04
CA HIS A 8 32.40 -41.18 17.25
C HIS A 8 32.93 -40.47 18.50
N ILE A 9 34.18 -39.98 18.49
CA ILE A 9 34.73 -39.22 19.63
C ILE A 9 33.91 -37.95 19.88
N LYS A 10 33.59 -37.18 18.83
CA LYS A 10 32.76 -35.97 18.95
C LYS A 10 31.36 -36.29 19.49
N SER A 11 30.73 -37.38 19.03
CA SER A 11 29.35 -37.73 19.36
C SER A 11 29.20 -38.46 20.70
N SER A 12 30.24 -39.14 21.18
CA SER A 12 30.21 -39.97 22.39
C SER A 12 30.96 -39.37 23.58
N SER A 13 31.57 -38.19 23.43
CA SER A 13 32.34 -37.56 24.51
C SER A 13 31.99 -36.09 24.68
N ASN A 14 32.03 -35.60 25.92
CA ASN A 14 31.93 -34.17 26.26
C ASN A 14 33.26 -33.43 26.04
N VAL A 15 34.19 -34.00 25.26
CA VAL A 15 35.51 -33.42 25.04
C VAL A 15 35.40 -32.30 24.02
N VAL A 16 35.81 -31.09 24.41
CA VAL A 16 35.92 -29.96 23.49
C VAL A 16 37.11 -30.18 22.56
N LEU A 17 36.82 -30.63 21.34
CA LEU A 17 37.83 -30.81 20.29
C LEU A 17 38.21 -29.46 19.68
N LYS A 18 39.52 -29.21 19.57
CA LYS A 18 40.04 -28.01 18.91
C LYS A 18 40.13 -28.22 17.42
N GLN A 19 39.83 -27.16 16.66
CA GLN A 19 40.03 -27.15 15.23
C GLN A 19 41.51 -27.39 14.87
N LYS A 20 41.76 -28.21 13.84
CA LYS A 20 43.09 -28.54 13.36
C LYS A 20 43.17 -28.41 11.85
N LYS A 21 44.25 -27.77 11.38
CA LYS A 21 44.63 -27.79 9.98
C LYS A 21 45.40 -29.07 9.67
N ILE A 22 44.96 -29.79 8.66
CA ILE A 22 45.57 -31.05 8.23
C ILE A 22 46.26 -30.83 6.89
N ASP A 23 47.52 -31.24 6.80
CA ASP A 23 48.30 -31.22 5.57
C ASP A 23 48.43 -32.65 5.04
N ILE A 24 47.63 -32.96 4.04
CA ILE A 24 47.60 -34.26 3.34
C ILE A 24 47.49 -34.00 1.83
N SER A 25 47.71 -35.03 1.02
CA SER A 25 47.52 -34.93 -0.42
C SER A 25 46.06 -34.64 -0.78
N LEU A 26 45.84 -33.94 -1.90
CA LEU A 26 44.51 -33.67 -2.44
C LEU A 26 43.65 -34.94 -2.60
N GLY A 27 44.24 -36.03 -3.09
CA GLY A 27 43.53 -37.32 -3.21
C GLY A 27 43.06 -37.90 -1.87
N ASN A 28 43.85 -37.74 -0.80
CA ASN A 28 43.41 -38.15 0.53
C ASN A 28 42.36 -37.20 1.11
N TRP A 29 42.42 -35.91 0.77
CA TRP A 29 41.40 -34.94 1.14
C TRP A 29 40.07 -35.23 0.45
N LYS A 30 40.08 -35.62 -0.83
CA LYS A 30 38.92 -36.12 -1.58
C LYS A 30 38.22 -37.25 -0.82
N ASN A 31 38.96 -38.31 -0.52
CA ASN A 31 38.46 -39.48 0.22
C ASN A 31 37.88 -39.14 1.61
N ILE A 32 38.36 -38.07 2.26
CA ILE A 32 37.84 -37.61 3.54
C ILE A 32 36.51 -36.87 3.37
N ASN A 33 36.39 -36.05 2.33
CA ASN A 33 35.20 -35.21 2.06
C ASN A 33 34.01 -36.02 1.53
N GLU A 34 34.26 -37.17 0.90
CA GLU A 34 33.22 -38.10 0.44
C GLU A 34 32.51 -38.85 1.58
N GLN A 35 33.03 -38.80 2.81
CA GLN A 35 32.40 -39.50 3.93
C GLN A 35 31.20 -38.72 4.44
N SER A 36 30.04 -39.40 4.56
CA SER A 36 28.76 -38.80 4.99
C SER A 36 28.86 -37.95 6.26
N ASN A 37 29.72 -38.37 7.20
CA ASN A 37 29.86 -37.73 8.51
C ASN A 37 30.89 -36.58 8.51
N PHE A 38 31.51 -36.26 7.36
CA PHE A 38 32.54 -35.24 7.31
C PHE A 38 31.97 -33.83 7.54
N LEU A 39 30.76 -33.54 7.04
CA LEU A 39 30.15 -32.23 7.23
C LEU A 39 29.99 -31.89 8.73
N ASP A 40 29.63 -32.88 9.55
CA ASP A 40 29.56 -32.72 11.01
C ASP A 40 30.93 -32.49 11.66
N LEU A 41 32.01 -32.89 11.00
CA LEU A 41 33.39 -32.75 11.46
C LEU A 41 34.13 -31.57 10.85
N SER A 42 33.52 -30.91 9.88
CA SER A 42 34.13 -29.90 9.02
C SER A 42 34.61 -28.66 9.80
N ASN A 43 33.94 -28.32 10.91
CA ASN A 43 34.38 -27.29 11.85
C ASN A 43 35.66 -27.66 12.63
N LEU A 44 35.99 -28.95 12.74
CA LEU A 44 37.14 -29.45 13.49
C LEU A 44 38.36 -29.69 12.60
N VAL A 45 38.15 -29.92 11.30
CA VAL A 45 39.21 -30.31 10.36
C VAL A 45 39.21 -29.37 9.17
N GLN A 46 40.24 -28.53 9.08
CA GLN A 46 40.44 -27.61 7.96
C GLN A 46 41.61 -28.04 7.07
N PRO A 47 41.58 -27.71 5.76
CA PRO A 47 42.72 -27.93 4.90
C PRO A 47 43.90 -27.03 5.31
N SER A 48 45.13 -27.50 5.08
CA SER A 48 46.32 -26.66 5.14
C SER A 48 46.23 -25.52 4.09
N PRO A 49 46.94 -24.39 4.27
CA PRO A 49 46.94 -23.33 3.25
C PRO A 49 47.41 -23.81 1.86
N LYS A 50 48.34 -24.78 1.84
CA LYS A 50 48.81 -25.41 0.60
C LYS A 50 47.68 -26.18 -0.08
N LEU A 51 46.99 -27.04 0.67
CA LEU A 51 45.88 -27.82 0.17
C LEU A 51 44.70 -26.95 -0.25
N ALA A 52 44.42 -25.87 0.49
CA ALA A 52 43.41 -24.88 0.11
C ALA A 52 43.72 -24.25 -1.25
N ASN A 53 44.98 -23.94 -1.55
CA ASN A 53 45.38 -23.44 -2.87
C ASN A 53 45.23 -24.51 -3.96
N GLU A 54 45.60 -25.76 -3.68
CA GLU A 54 45.38 -26.87 -4.62
C GLU A 54 43.88 -27.06 -4.95
N ILE A 55 42.99 -26.88 -3.97
CA ILE A 55 41.54 -26.95 -4.17
C ILE A 55 41.03 -25.76 -4.98
N LYS A 56 41.51 -24.53 -4.73
CA LYS A 56 41.14 -23.35 -5.54
C LYS A 56 41.50 -23.51 -7.01
N ASP A 57 42.64 -24.17 -7.25
CA ASP A 57 43.11 -24.44 -8.60
C ASP A 57 42.28 -25.53 -9.30
N LEU A 58 41.30 -26.19 -8.65
CA LEU A 58 40.40 -27.09 -9.38
C LEU A 58 39.44 -26.34 -10.31
N ILE A 59 39.11 -25.08 -10.01
CA ILE A 59 38.30 -24.24 -10.89
C ILE A 59 39.22 -23.55 -11.91
N LYS A 60 39.24 -24.04 -13.15
CA LYS A 60 40.04 -23.47 -14.25
C LYS A 60 39.23 -23.25 -15.52
N PRO A 61 39.50 -22.19 -16.30
CA PRO A 61 38.88 -21.97 -17.59
C PRO A 61 38.95 -23.21 -18.50
N GLY A 62 37.82 -23.60 -19.08
CA GLY A 62 37.75 -24.69 -20.05
C GLY A 62 37.73 -26.11 -19.46
N THR A 63 37.68 -26.26 -18.13
CA THR A 63 37.66 -27.57 -17.47
C THR A 63 36.34 -27.77 -16.72
N PRO A 64 35.57 -28.85 -17.00
CA PRO A 64 34.35 -29.14 -16.25
C PRO A 64 34.60 -29.27 -14.74
N ILE A 65 33.68 -28.72 -13.94
CA ILE A 65 33.66 -28.96 -12.49
C ILE A 65 33.03 -30.34 -12.26
N THR A 66 33.82 -31.29 -11.78
CA THR A 66 33.30 -32.63 -11.44
C THR A 66 32.51 -32.58 -10.13
N GLU A 67 31.68 -33.60 -9.89
CA GLU A 67 30.91 -33.72 -8.66
C GLU A 67 31.81 -33.76 -7.41
N GLU A 68 32.94 -34.47 -7.48
CA GLU A 68 33.95 -34.48 -6.42
C GLU A 68 34.51 -33.08 -6.15
N ASP A 69 34.89 -32.35 -7.21
CA ASP A 69 35.47 -31.01 -7.06
C ASP A 69 34.44 -30.04 -6.45
N TYR A 70 33.17 -30.14 -6.88
CA TYR A 70 32.05 -29.40 -6.29
C TYR A 70 31.94 -29.61 -4.78
N PHE A 71 31.99 -30.86 -4.31
CA PHE A 71 31.90 -31.15 -2.87
C PHE A 71 33.08 -30.58 -2.09
N LEU A 72 34.30 -30.70 -2.61
CA LEU A 72 35.50 -30.14 -1.95
C LEU A 72 35.43 -28.62 -1.83
N ILE A 73 35.07 -27.96 -2.93
CA ILE A 73 34.94 -26.50 -2.99
C ILE A 73 33.83 -26.04 -2.05
N SER A 74 32.65 -26.67 -2.14
CA SER A 74 31.50 -26.37 -1.28
C SER A 74 31.85 -26.49 0.19
N ASN A 75 32.49 -27.59 0.60
CA ASN A 75 32.90 -27.79 1.99
C ASN A 75 33.88 -26.72 2.45
N CYS A 76 34.83 -26.32 1.61
CA CYS A 76 35.78 -25.25 1.95
C CYS A 76 35.09 -23.88 2.15
N ILE A 77 34.05 -23.60 1.36
CA ILE A 77 33.23 -22.39 1.52
C ILE A 77 32.43 -22.48 2.82
N THR A 78 31.72 -23.58 3.04
CA THR A 78 30.86 -23.80 4.23
C THR A 78 31.62 -23.68 5.54
N ILE A 79 32.84 -24.24 5.63
CA ILE A 79 33.68 -24.13 6.85
C ILE A 79 34.48 -22.83 6.94
N GLN A 80 34.27 -21.90 6.01
CA GLN A 80 34.94 -20.61 5.92
C GLN A 80 36.46 -20.74 6.05
N VAL A 81 37.08 -21.54 5.16
CA VAL A 81 38.54 -21.67 5.14
C VAL A 81 39.17 -20.28 5.00
N LYS A 82 40.09 -19.96 5.91
CA LYS A 82 40.77 -18.67 5.92
C LYS A 82 41.44 -18.39 4.56
N ASP A 83 41.28 -17.16 4.07
CA ASP A 83 41.82 -16.67 2.79
C ASP A 83 41.30 -17.45 1.55
N PHE A 84 40.20 -18.21 1.67
CA PHE A 84 39.66 -18.98 0.55
C PHE A 84 38.95 -18.12 -0.50
N LYS A 85 38.53 -16.91 -0.13
CA LYS A 85 37.84 -15.92 -1.00
C LYS A 85 38.51 -15.66 -2.36
N SER A 86 39.82 -15.86 -2.48
CA SER A 86 40.52 -15.72 -3.77
C SER A 86 40.02 -16.70 -4.84
N ILE A 87 39.29 -17.75 -4.46
CA ILE A 87 38.63 -18.65 -5.39
C ILE A 87 37.63 -17.93 -6.31
N ILE A 88 37.06 -16.81 -5.85
CA ILE A 88 36.10 -16.01 -6.64
C ILE A 88 36.75 -15.52 -7.94
N LEU A 89 38.05 -15.17 -7.92
CA LEU A 89 38.78 -14.77 -9.12
C LEU A 89 38.99 -15.93 -10.11
N ASN A 90 39.23 -17.14 -9.59
CA ASN A 90 39.32 -18.34 -10.42
C ASN A 90 37.96 -18.68 -11.04
N PHE A 91 36.89 -18.58 -10.24
CA PHE A 91 35.52 -18.79 -10.68
C PHE A 91 35.09 -17.77 -11.74
N GLN A 92 35.44 -16.49 -11.57
CA GLN A 92 35.16 -15.47 -12.56
C GLN A 92 35.83 -15.79 -13.90
N LYS A 93 37.12 -16.16 -13.90
CA LYS A 93 37.82 -16.56 -15.13
C LYS A 93 37.20 -17.81 -15.77
N TYR A 94 36.70 -18.72 -14.95
CA TYR A 94 36.01 -19.90 -15.40
C TYR A 94 34.69 -19.54 -16.12
N ILE A 95 33.83 -18.71 -15.52
CA ILE A 95 32.58 -18.22 -16.16
C ILE A 95 32.85 -17.44 -17.44
N GLN A 96 33.91 -16.63 -17.47
CA GLN A 96 34.31 -15.85 -18.65
C GLN A 96 34.96 -16.69 -19.76
N TRP A 97 35.24 -17.97 -19.52
CA TRP A 97 35.81 -18.84 -20.53
C TRP A 97 34.88 -18.95 -21.74
N ASN A 98 35.45 -18.86 -22.95
CA ASN A 98 34.69 -18.92 -24.21
C ASN A 98 33.53 -17.90 -24.26
N ASN A 99 33.70 -16.72 -23.65
CA ASN A 99 32.68 -15.68 -23.54
C ASN A 99 31.34 -16.20 -22.95
N GLY A 100 31.42 -17.15 -22.00
CA GLY A 100 30.26 -17.78 -21.37
C GLY A 100 29.45 -18.69 -22.31
N SER A 101 29.96 -18.98 -23.52
CA SER A 101 29.30 -19.87 -24.48
C SER A 101 29.55 -21.34 -24.13
N GLN A 102 28.50 -22.15 -24.18
CA GLN A 102 28.62 -23.59 -23.90
C GLN A 102 29.50 -24.28 -24.94
N SER A 103 30.44 -25.10 -24.46
CA SER A 103 31.22 -26.02 -25.28
C SER A 103 31.41 -27.32 -24.49
N GLY A 104 30.70 -28.39 -24.87
CA GLY A 104 30.64 -29.61 -24.07
C GLY A 104 29.93 -29.39 -22.73
N ASN A 105 30.36 -30.12 -21.68
CA ASN A 105 29.78 -30.04 -20.34
C ASN A 105 30.65 -29.22 -19.39
N ILE A 106 31.20 -28.10 -19.88
CA ILE A 106 32.10 -27.27 -19.06
C ILE A 106 31.30 -26.64 -17.94
N PHE A 107 30.27 -25.86 -18.28
CA PHE A 107 29.34 -25.32 -17.29
C PHE A 107 28.23 -26.31 -17.00
N SER A 108 27.87 -26.42 -15.73
CA SER A 108 26.82 -27.32 -15.21
C SER A 108 26.06 -26.65 -14.07
N PHE A 109 24.97 -27.27 -13.61
CA PHE A 109 24.25 -26.84 -12.41
C PHE A 109 25.16 -26.62 -11.18
N GLN A 110 26.13 -27.50 -10.93
CA GLN A 110 27.08 -27.36 -9.81
C GLN A 110 27.90 -26.08 -9.87
N SER A 111 28.15 -25.54 -11.07
CA SER A 111 28.82 -24.25 -11.23
C SER A 111 27.97 -23.11 -10.64
N ILE A 112 26.66 -23.16 -10.86
CA ILE A 112 25.71 -22.17 -10.34
C ILE A 112 25.55 -22.31 -8.82
N GLU A 113 25.51 -23.52 -8.29
CA GLU A 113 25.49 -23.74 -6.83
C GLU A 113 26.78 -23.23 -6.15
N ILE A 114 27.95 -23.41 -6.78
CA ILE A 114 29.20 -22.83 -6.27
C ILE A 114 29.09 -21.31 -6.22
N LEU A 115 28.56 -20.67 -7.27
CA LEU A 115 28.33 -19.23 -7.27
C LEU A 115 27.44 -18.80 -6.10
N GLN A 116 26.30 -19.46 -5.89
CA GLN A 116 25.40 -19.17 -4.77
C GLN A 116 26.11 -19.25 -3.42
N LYS A 117 26.83 -20.35 -3.16
CA LYS A 117 27.59 -20.53 -1.92
C LYS A 117 28.67 -19.48 -1.74
N LEU A 118 29.39 -19.15 -2.81
CA LEU A 118 30.42 -18.10 -2.79
C LEU A 118 29.82 -16.74 -2.48
N TYR A 119 28.68 -16.41 -3.09
CA TYR A 119 28.00 -15.14 -2.85
C TYR A 119 27.62 -15.03 -1.38
N TYR A 120 26.83 -15.95 -0.84
CA TYR A 120 26.39 -15.86 0.56
C TYR A 120 27.53 -15.91 1.57
N ALA A 121 28.60 -16.67 1.30
CA ALA A 121 29.74 -16.73 2.20
C ALA A 121 30.59 -15.45 2.21
N TYR A 122 30.61 -14.67 1.12
CA TYR A 122 31.59 -13.59 0.93
C TYR A 122 31.02 -12.25 0.43
N TYR A 123 29.70 -12.08 0.28
CA TYR A 123 29.11 -10.84 -0.28
C TYR A 123 29.42 -9.57 0.52
N THR A 124 29.71 -9.69 1.81
CA THR A 124 30.13 -8.56 2.66
C THR A 124 31.61 -8.22 2.53
N GLU A 125 32.42 -9.18 2.07
CA GLU A 125 33.89 -9.06 1.99
C GLU A 125 34.42 -8.91 0.55
N TYR A 126 33.59 -9.20 -0.45
CA TYR A 126 33.96 -9.23 -1.86
C TYR A 126 32.91 -8.53 -2.70
N ASP A 127 33.36 -7.64 -3.59
CA ASP A 127 32.49 -6.99 -4.56
C ASP A 127 32.24 -7.91 -5.77
N PHE A 128 31.06 -8.53 -5.80
CA PHE A 128 30.62 -9.39 -6.90
C PHE A 128 30.23 -8.62 -8.18
N LYS A 129 30.32 -7.29 -8.19
CA LYS A 129 29.95 -6.46 -9.34
C LYS A 129 30.55 -6.93 -10.65
N VAL A 130 31.83 -7.30 -10.68
CA VAL A 130 32.48 -7.75 -11.93
C VAL A 130 31.80 -8.99 -12.52
N LEU A 131 31.26 -9.87 -11.67
CA LEU A 131 30.58 -11.08 -12.11
C LEU A 131 29.14 -10.81 -12.54
N PHE A 132 28.38 -10.02 -11.76
CA PHE A 132 26.98 -9.69 -12.11
C PHE A 132 26.88 -8.66 -13.24
N THR A 133 27.90 -7.84 -13.48
CA THR A 133 27.93 -6.93 -14.65
C THR A 133 28.58 -7.56 -15.89
N SER A 134 28.83 -8.87 -15.87
CA SER A 134 29.41 -9.63 -16.98
C SER A 134 28.30 -10.37 -17.76
N PRO A 135 28.10 -10.11 -19.07
CA PRO A 135 27.11 -10.81 -19.89
C PRO A 135 27.40 -12.33 -20.01
N GLU A 136 28.66 -12.74 -19.80
CA GLU A 136 29.09 -14.13 -19.79
C GLU A 136 28.38 -14.95 -18.71
N LEU A 137 28.16 -14.39 -17.51
CA LEU A 137 27.42 -15.09 -16.45
C LEU A 137 26.04 -15.53 -16.92
N TYR A 138 25.28 -14.60 -17.49
CA TYR A 138 23.91 -14.86 -17.94
C TYR A 138 23.85 -15.77 -19.16
N SER A 139 24.88 -15.73 -20.00
CA SER A 139 25.04 -16.68 -21.11
C SER A 139 25.26 -18.10 -20.58
N VAL A 140 26.12 -18.26 -19.57
CA VAL A 140 26.31 -19.54 -18.88
C VAL A 140 25.00 -20.03 -18.29
N CYS A 141 24.28 -19.17 -17.55
CA CYS A 141 23.00 -19.51 -16.96
C CYS A 141 21.95 -19.90 -18.00
N TYR A 142 21.92 -19.22 -19.16
CA TYR A 142 21.02 -19.57 -20.26
C TYR A 142 21.22 -21.02 -20.73
N TYR A 143 22.48 -21.42 -20.97
CA TYR A 143 22.79 -22.76 -21.47
C TYR A 143 22.60 -23.84 -20.41
N THR A 144 22.92 -23.55 -19.15
CA THR A 144 22.75 -24.51 -18.06
C THR A 144 21.30 -24.64 -17.61
N ASN A 145 20.43 -23.66 -17.89
CA ASN A 145 19.05 -23.65 -17.43
C ASN A 145 18.24 -24.89 -17.81
N SER A 146 18.53 -25.51 -18.97
CA SER A 146 17.87 -26.75 -19.38
C SER A 146 18.18 -27.95 -18.49
N GLU A 147 19.22 -27.89 -17.67
CA GLU A 147 19.61 -28.96 -16.76
C GLU A 147 18.79 -28.95 -15.46
N ASN A 148 18.42 -27.75 -14.96
CA ASN A 148 17.71 -27.62 -13.69
C ASN A 148 16.97 -26.27 -13.59
N GLU A 149 15.66 -26.32 -13.32
CA GLU A 149 14.81 -25.14 -13.16
C GLU A 149 15.23 -24.24 -11.98
N ASN A 150 15.93 -24.78 -10.98
CA ASN A 150 16.44 -24.01 -9.85
C ASN A 150 17.49 -22.98 -10.24
N ILE A 151 18.09 -23.07 -11.44
CA ILE A 151 19.07 -22.09 -11.92
C ILE A 151 18.45 -20.69 -12.01
N ILE A 152 17.25 -20.58 -12.58
CA ILE A 152 16.51 -19.30 -12.61
C ILE A 152 16.24 -18.81 -11.20
N LYS A 153 15.81 -19.69 -10.29
CA LYS A 153 15.51 -19.29 -8.90
C LYS A 153 16.75 -18.71 -8.21
N ILE A 154 17.85 -19.47 -8.22
CA ILE A 154 19.13 -19.05 -7.62
C ILE A 154 19.59 -17.71 -8.21
N ILE A 155 19.68 -17.61 -9.54
CA ILE A 155 20.25 -16.42 -10.17
C ILE A 155 19.31 -15.21 -9.99
N SER A 156 18.00 -15.40 -10.04
CA SER A 156 17.04 -14.31 -9.82
C SER A 156 17.09 -13.78 -8.39
N THR A 157 17.21 -14.66 -7.38
CA THR A 157 17.40 -14.32 -5.97
C THR A 157 18.74 -13.62 -5.71
N LEU A 158 19.82 -14.02 -6.38
CA LEU A 158 21.09 -13.31 -6.24
C LEU A 158 21.07 -11.94 -6.96
N CYS A 159 20.41 -11.86 -8.12
CA CYS A 159 20.26 -10.61 -8.86
C CYS A 159 19.45 -9.57 -8.08
N SER A 160 18.42 -9.97 -7.32
CA SER A 160 17.67 -9.03 -6.47
C SER A 160 18.51 -8.47 -5.34
N LEU A 161 19.43 -9.24 -4.78
CA LEU A 161 20.38 -8.75 -3.77
C LEU A 161 21.40 -7.77 -4.38
N HIS A 162 21.84 -8.03 -5.62
CA HIS A 162 22.86 -7.22 -6.29
C HIS A 162 22.29 -5.93 -6.91
N PHE A 163 21.22 -6.04 -7.70
CA PHE A 163 20.63 -4.93 -8.45
C PHE A 163 19.50 -4.21 -7.71
N LYS A 164 18.88 -4.85 -6.71
CA LYS A 164 17.81 -4.26 -5.89
C LYS A 164 16.69 -3.68 -6.77
N GLU A 165 16.37 -2.40 -6.60
CA GLU A 165 15.39 -1.63 -7.38
C GLU A 165 15.59 -1.68 -8.91
N LYS A 166 16.77 -2.09 -9.39
CA LYS A 166 17.10 -2.15 -10.82
C LYS A 166 16.85 -3.49 -11.48
N ILE A 167 16.20 -4.44 -10.81
CA ILE A 167 16.00 -5.80 -11.35
C ILE A 167 15.30 -5.85 -12.71
N PHE A 168 14.35 -4.93 -12.95
CA PHE A 168 13.64 -4.83 -14.24
C PHE A 168 14.41 -4.07 -15.32
N THR A 169 15.57 -3.51 -14.99
CA THR A 169 16.44 -2.76 -15.91
C THR A 169 17.87 -3.30 -15.94
N ILE A 170 18.07 -4.57 -15.55
CA ILE A 170 19.39 -5.24 -15.49
C ILE A 170 20.22 -5.06 -16.76
N GLU A 171 19.60 -5.05 -17.95
CA GLU A 171 20.30 -4.83 -19.22
C GLU A 171 21.11 -3.52 -19.25
N ASN A 172 20.65 -2.49 -18.54
CA ASN A 172 21.35 -1.20 -18.45
C ASN A 172 22.60 -1.29 -17.56
N GLU A 173 22.63 -2.25 -16.63
CA GLU A 173 23.71 -2.44 -15.67
C GLU A 173 24.79 -3.42 -16.17
N VAL A 174 24.44 -4.34 -17.10
CA VAL A 174 25.35 -5.39 -17.62
C VAL A 174 26.10 -5.00 -18.90
N GLY A 175 25.79 -3.85 -19.53
CA GLY A 175 26.54 -3.33 -20.68
C GLY A 175 26.25 -4.04 -22.02
N GLN A 176 27.25 -4.17 -22.91
CA GLN A 176 27.05 -4.84 -24.22
C GLN A 176 26.68 -6.31 -24.03
N THR A 177 25.43 -6.66 -24.32
CA THR A 177 24.88 -7.99 -24.08
C THR A 177 24.75 -8.78 -25.37
N ASN A 178 25.08 -10.07 -25.31
CA ASN A 178 24.82 -11.00 -26.41
C ASN A 178 23.36 -11.51 -26.34
N TYR A 179 22.90 -12.13 -27.43
CA TYR A 179 21.53 -12.63 -27.55
C TYR A 179 21.08 -13.56 -26.39
N TYR A 180 21.96 -14.45 -25.93
CA TYR A 180 21.65 -15.43 -24.90
C TYR A 180 21.52 -14.81 -23.51
N ALA A 181 22.42 -13.88 -23.18
CA ALA A 181 22.31 -13.07 -21.95
C ALA A 181 20.99 -12.29 -21.93
N SER A 182 20.61 -11.65 -23.05
CA SER A 182 19.36 -10.91 -23.16
C SER A 182 18.12 -11.79 -22.95
N LEU A 183 18.11 -13.01 -23.49
CA LEU A 183 17.03 -13.97 -23.25
C LEU A 183 16.95 -14.37 -21.77
N TYR A 184 18.09 -14.59 -21.12
CA TYR A 184 18.10 -14.98 -19.71
C TYR A 184 17.66 -13.86 -18.77
N PHE A 185 17.94 -12.59 -19.10
CA PHE A 185 17.35 -11.47 -18.35
C PHE A 185 15.83 -11.49 -18.36
N GLN A 186 15.20 -11.89 -19.47
CA GLN A 186 13.75 -12.04 -19.50
C GLN A 186 13.27 -13.13 -18.53
N ASN A 187 14.01 -14.23 -18.38
CA ASN A 187 13.69 -15.23 -17.38
C ASN A 187 13.78 -14.67 -15.95
N ILE A 188 14.82 -13.87 -15.65
CA ILE A 188 14.97 -13.21 -14.35
C ILE A 188 13.82 -12.23 -14.10
N LYS A 189 13.47 -11.39 -15.09
CA LYS A 189 12.32 -10.47 -14.96
C LYS A 189 11.04 -11.25 -14.72
N ASN A 190 10.75 -12.25 -15.55
CA ASN A 190 9.55 -13.08 -15.44
C ASN A 190 9.43 -13.77 -14.08
N TYR A 191 10.55 -14.15 -13.46
CA TYR A 191 10.56 -14.70 -12.11
C TYR A 191 9.96 -13.73 -11.07
N TRP A 192 10.24 -12.44 -11.19
CA TRP A 192 9.74 -11.40 -10.29
C TRP A 192 8.40 -10.79 -10.72
N LEU A 193 8.03 -10.91 -12.00
CA LEU A 193 6.78 -10.36 -12.56
C LEU A 193 5.52 -11.10 -12.13
N VAL A 194 5.63 -12.31 -11.58
CA VAL A 194 4.51 -13.22 -11.37
C VAL A 194 4.42 -13.61 -9.90
N SER A 195 3.20 -13.66 -9.38
CA SER A 195 2.93 -14.29 -8.07
C SER A 195 3.08 -15.81 -8.21
N ASP A 196 4.01 -16.38 -7.46
CA ASP A 196 4.31 -17.82 -7.45
C ASP A 196 4.83 -18.24 -6.07
N ILE A 197 3.99 -18.98 -5.34
CA ILE A 197 4.27 -19.41 -3.97
C ILE A 197 5.54 -20.27 -3.88
N GLY A 198 5.88 -21.04 -4.92
CA GLY A 198 7.07 -21.89 -4.93
C GLY A 198 8.36 -21.08 -5.03
N ASN A 199 8.37 -20.07 -5.90
CA ASN A 199 9.46 -19.11 -6.07
C ASN A 199 9.59 -18.18 -4.85
N ALA A 200 8.46 -17.75 -4.28
CA ALA A 200 8.43 -16.94 -3.08
C ALA A 200 9.04 -17.70 -1.90
N ASN A 201 8.62 -18.95 -1.67
CA ASN A 201 9.18 -19.80 -0.62
C ASN A 201 10.68 -20.05 -0.80
N PHE A 202 11.13 -20.34 -2.02
CA PHE A 202 12.56 -20.51 -2.29
C PHE A 202 13.35 -19.25 -1.91
N THR A 203 12.92 -18.09 -2.41
CA THR A 203 13.59 -16.80 -2.16
C THR A 203 13.57 -16.44 -0.68
N TYR A 204 12.44 -16.63 -0.02
CA TYR A 204 12.26 -16.37 1.41
C TYR A 204 13.18 -17.24 2.27
N ILE A 205 13.29 -18.55 2.00
CA ILE A 205 14.20 -19.45 2.72
C ILE A 205 15.65 -19.00 2.54
N GLU A 206 16.08 -18.75 1.31
CA GLU A 206 17.44 -18.30 1.01
C GLU A 206 17.76 -16.96 1.68
N TYR A 207 16.83 -16.01 1.68
CA TYR A 207 17.00 -14.74 2.38
C TYR A 207 17.06 -14.96 3.90
N LYS A 208 16.19 -15.79 4.46
CA LYS A 208 16.09 -16.05 5.90
C LYS A 208 17.34 -16.74 6.44
N GLU A 209 17.77 -17.81 5.81
CA GLU A 209 18.95 -18.58 6.23
C GLU A 209 20.24 -17.74 6.20
N ASN A 210 20.28 -16.72 5.35
CA ASN A 210 21.43 -15.83 5.18
C ASN A 210 21.27 -14.46 5.86
N ASN A 211 20.21 -14.22 6.64
CA ASN A 211 19.91 -12.94 7.31
C ASN A 211 19.79 -11.74 6.34
N LEU A 212 19.10 -11.93 5.23
CA LEU A 212 18.97 -10.98 4.12
C LEU A 212 17.52 -10.53 3.87
N LEU A 213 16.56 -10.91 4.72
CA LEU A 213 15.14 -10.61 4.52
C LEU A 213 14.85 -9.11 4.33
N LYS A 214 15.52 -8.22 5.07
CA LYS A 214 15.38 -6.76 4.90
C LYS A 214 15.63 -6.24 3.48
N ASN A 215 16.32 -6.99 2.61
CA ASN A 215 16.52 -6.57 1.23
C ASN A 215 15.21 -6.56 0.41
N ILE A 216 14.16 -7.25 0.89
CA ILE A 216 12.85 -7.26 0.23
C ILE A 216 12.29 -5.84 0.07
N TRP A 217 12.56 -4.94 1.01
CA TRP A 217 12.06 -3.57 0.99
C TRP A 217 12.63 -2.74 -0.16
N SER A 218 13.83 -3.06 -0.64
CA SER A 218 14.41 -2.38 -1.82
C SER A 218 13.74 -2.77 -3.13
N LEU A 219 12.86 -3.79 -3.10
CA LEU A 219 12.18 -4.34 -4.26
C LEU A 219 10.73 -3.83 -4.39
N THR A 220 10.22 -3.11 -3.39
CA THR A 220 8.82 -2.61 -3.35
C THR A 220 8.59 -1.37 -4.22
N ASN A 221 9.65 -0.81 -4.80
CA ASN A 221 9.60 0.41 -5.62
C ASN A 221 9.04 0.20 -7.03
N ASP A 222 8.91 -1.05 -7.48
CA ASP A 222 8.40 -1.40 -8.80
C ASP A 222 7.09 -2.19 -8.68
N LYS A 223 5.98 -1.61 -9.13
CA LYS A 223 4.65 -2.25 -9.18
C LYS A 223 4.60 -3.55 -9.97
N ASN A 224 5.55 -3.78 -10.88
CA ASN A 224 5.60 -5.02 -11.63
C ASN A 224 6.15 -6.19 -10.79
N ASN A 225 6.72 -5.91 -9.61
CA ASN A 225 7.33 -6.93 -8.75
C ASN A 225 6.30 -7.70 -7.92
N LEU A 226 5.52 -8.56 -8.56
CA LEU A 226 4.45 -9.28 -7.88
C LEU A 226 4.97 -10.30 -6.85
N LEU A 227 6.12 -10.92 -7.10
CA LEU A 227 6.70 -11.92 -6.19
C LEU A 227 7.10 -11.31 -4.83
N THR A 228 7.41 -10.01 -4.79
CA THR A 228 7.79 -9.32 -3.56
C THR A 228 6.68 -9.35 -2.51
N PHE A 229 5.42 -9.21 -2.92
CA PHE A 229 4.29 -9.24 -2.01
C PHE A 229 4.05 -10.64 -1.42
N ASP A 230 4.24 -11.70 -2.21
CA ASP A 230 4.18 -13.08 -1.72
C ASP A 230 5.24 -13.35 -0.64
N ILE A 231 6.46 -12.83 -0.83
CA ILE A 231 7.55 -12.97 0.14
C ILE A 231 7.23 -12.18 1.43
N ILE A 232 6.66 -10.99 1.32
CA ILE A 232 6.22 -10.20 2.49
C ILE A 232 5.12 -10.95 3.25
N ASN A 233 4.15 -11.56 2.55
CA ASN A 233 3.12 -12.39 3.19
C ASN A 233 3.74 -13.57 3.95
N LEU A 234 4.74 -14.25 3.37
CA LEU A 234 5.49 -15.30 4.07
C LEU A 234 6.20 -14.77 5.33
N MET A 235 6.76 -13.56 5.30
CA MET A 235 7.39 -12.94 6.48
C MET A 235 6.38 -12.69 7.60
N ILE A 236 5.16 -12.24 7.25
CA ILE A 236 4.06 -12.05 8.22
C ILE A 236 3.64 -13.40 8.81
N GLU A 237 3.35 -14.40 7.97
CA GLU A 237 2.93 -15.74 8.38
C GLU A 237 3.94 -16.40 9.33
N ASN A 238 5.23 -16.19 9.07
CA ASN A 238 6.34 -16.73 9.86
C ASN A 238 6.75 -15.84 11.04
N LYS A 239 6.07 -14.70 11.25
CA LYS A 239 6.29 -13.76 12.37
C LYS A 239 7.70 -13.20 12.42
N ASP A 240 8.26 -12.84 11.28
CA ASP A 240 9.58 -12.24 11.16
C ASP A 240 9.55 -10.72 11.50
N GLU A 241 8.96 -10.36 12.65
CA GLU A 241 8.70 -8.97 13.07
C GLU A 241 9.97 -8.10 13.12
N LYS A 242 11.14 -8.68 13.38
CA LYS A 242 12.43 -7.96 13.41
C LYS A 242 12.86 -7.41 12.05
N GLU A 243 12.36 -8.01 10.97
CA GLU A 243 12.69 -7.58 9.61
C GLU A 243 11.97 -6.29 9.22
N PHE A 244 10.95 -5.90 9.99
CA PHE A 244 10.22 -4.62 9.89
C PHE A 244 10.89 -3.50 10.70
N GLU A 245 11.98 -3.76 11.43
CA GLU A 245 12.81 -2.73 12.07
C GLU A 245 13.81 -2.18 11.05
N VAL A 246 13.44 -1.10 10.36
CA VAL A 246 14.23 -0.51 9.27
C VAL A 246 14.25 1.02 9.35
N GLU A 247 15.27 1.60 8.72
CA GLU A 247 15.32 3.04 8.45
C GLU A 247 14.42 3.38 7.25
N ASN A 248 13.85 4.59 7.23
CA ASN A 248 12.96 5.08 6.17
C ASN A 248 11.69 4.22 6.02
N ALA A 249 11.14 3.74 7.13
CA ALA A 249 9.95 2.90 7.15
C ALA A 249 8.75 3.57 6.47
N PHE A 250 8.59 4.89 6.62
CA PHE A 250 7.51 5.62 5.97
C PHE A 250 7.64 5.63 4.44
N GLU A 251 8.85 5.83 3.91
CA GLU A 251 9.11 5.77 2.46
C GLU A 251 8.82 4.38 1.89
N ILE A 252 9.19 3.32 2.63
CA ILE A 252 8.88 1.94 2.24
C ILE A 252 7.37 1.71 2.21
N LEU A 253 6.63 2.22 3.21
CA LEU A 253 5.17 2.15 3.24
C LEU A 253 4.52 2.92 2.08
N ASP A 254 5.05 4.09 1.73
CA ASP A 254 4.58 4.87 0.57
C ASP A 254 4.78 4.10 -0.74
N ASN A 255 5.98 3.56 -0.95
CA ASN A 255 6.27 2.72 -2.12
C ASN A 255 5.36 1.49 -2.15
N LEU A 256 5.12 0.82 -1.02
CA LEU A 256 4.19 -0.31 -0.94
C LEU A 256 2.76 0.11 -1.28
N ASN A 257 2.25 1.18 -0.68
CA ASN A 257 0.89 1.66 -0.89
C ASN A 257 0.62 2.03 -2.35
N ASN A 258 1.61 2.59 -3.03
CA ASN A 258 1.50 3.01 -4.43
C ASN A 258 1.64 1.84 -5.43
N ASN A 259 2.23 0.72 -5.00
CA ASN A 259 2.59 -0.40 -5.89
C ASN A 259 1.88 -1.72 -5.57
N CYS A 260 1.18 -1.84 -4.45
CA CYS A 260 0.50 -3.08 -4.05
C CYS A 260 -0.76 -3.36 -4.87
N GLN A 261 -1.20 -4.62 -4.82
CA GLN A 261 -2.49 -5.05 -5.37
C GLN A 261 -3.62 -4.66 -4.40
N ASP A 262 -4.85 -4.48 -4.92
CA ASP A 262 -6.01 -4.02 -4.14
C ASP A 262 -6.35 -4.90 -2.92
N ASP A 263 -5.99 -6.19 -2.96
CA ASP A 263 -6.24 -7.19 -1.92
C ASP A 263 -5.09 -7.39 -0.94
N PHE A 264 -3.99 -6.66 -1.09
CA PHE A 264 -2.86 -6.72 -0.17
C PHE A 264 -3.21 -6.07 1.17
N ASP A 265 -2.89 -6.74 2.30
CA ASP A 265 -3.24 -6.28 3.64
C ASP A 265 -2.31 -5.14 4.13
N MET A 266 -2.43 -3.99 3.48
CA MET A 266 -1.76 -2.77 3.89
C MET A 266 -2.02 -2.38 5.35
N PRO A 267 -3.24 -2.53 5.91
CA PRO A 267 -3.47 -2.28 7.34
C PRO A 267 -2.58 -3.10 8.27
N GLU A 268 -2.40 -4.40 8.03
CA GLU A 268 -1.51 -5.25 8.83
C GLU A 268 -0.05 -4.82 8.70
N ILE A 269 0.40 -4.52 7.47
CA ILE A 269 1.77 -4.05 7.20
C ILE A 269 2.06 -2.73 7.92
N ILE A 270 1.17 -1.75 7.81
CA ILE A 270 1.31 -0.45 8.50
C ILE A 270 1.42 -0.65 10.01
N SER A 271 0.61 -1.56 10.58
CA SER A 271 0.67 -1.91 12.00
C SER A 271 2.01 -2.51 12.40
N LEU A 272 2.57 -3.41 11.59
CA LEU A 272 3.87 -4.04 11.83
C LEU A 272 5.01 -3.03 11.76
N PHE A 273 5.05 -2.16 10.76
CA PHE A 273 6.05 -1.10 10.70
C PHE A 273 5.85 -0.09 11.85
N TYR A 274 4.63 0.30 12.18
CA TYR A 274 4.38 1.24 13.28
C TYR A 274 4.86 0.68 14.63
N LYS A 275 4.72 -0.64 14.85
CA LYS A 275 5.15 -1.31 16.09
C LYS A 275 6.66 -1.51 16.16
N ASN A 276 7.33 -1.81 15.04
CA ASN A 276 8.71 -2.27 15.01
C ASN A 276 9.72 -1.23 14.48
N SER A 277 9.25 -0.17 13.81
CA SER A 277 10.08 0.90 13.26
C SER A 277 9.77 2.26 13.88
N LYS A 278 10.61 3.25 13.55
CA LYS A 278 10.54 4.62 14.07
C LYS A 278 9.65 5.54 13.24
N ILE A 279 8.55 5.02 12.71
CA ILE A 279 7.64 5.79 11.82
C ILE A 279 7.21 7.12 12.43
N GLU A 280 6.86 7.13 13.72
CA GLU A 280 6.43 8.37 14.36
C GLU A 280 7.55 9.42 14.36
N GLU A 281 8.80 9.02 14.64
CA GLU A 281 9.96 9.92 14.63
C GLU A 281 10.22 10.43 13.20
N GLU A 282 10.19 9.54 12.20
CA GLU A 282 10.35 9.91 10.78
C GLU A 282 9.32 10.95 10.35
N ILE A 283 8.04 10.75 10.66
CA ILE A 283 6.97 11.71 10.31
C ILE A 283 7.14 13.06 11.02
N LEU A 284 7.60 13.04 12.28
CA LEU A 284 7.85 14.27 13.03
C LEU A 284 9.02 15.08 12.44
N GLU A 285 9.99 14.40 11.84
CA GLU A 285 11.17 15.00 11.20
C GLU A 285 10.90 15.46 9.75
N MET A 286 9.84 14.99 9.11
CA MET A 286 9.46 15.44 7.76
C MET A 286 9.11 16.93 7.72
N ASP A 287 9.69 17.64 6.75
CA ASP A 287 9.37 19.03 6.50
C ASP A 287 7.90 19.19 6.06
N ASP A 288 7.51 18.44 5.03
CA ASP A 288 6.17 18.39 4.45
C ASP A 288 5.60 16.97 4.52
N LEU A 289 4.38 16.83 5.05
CA LEU A 289 3.69 15.53 5.14
C LEU A 289 3.07 15.09 3.81
N GLN A 290 2.91 16.01 2.87
CA GLN A 290 2.25 15.77 1.59
C GLN A 290 0.89 15.08 1.76
N LEU A 291 0.06 15.61 2.67
CA LEU A 291 -1.22 15.01 3.08
C LEU A 291 -2.17 14.70 1.91
N LYS A 292 -2.01 15.35 0.76
CA LYS A 292 -2.78 15.11 -0.47
C LYS A 292 -2.49 13.74 -1.08
N ILE A 293 -1.23 13.30 -0.98
CA ILE A 293 -0.72 12.05 -1.56
C ILE A 293 -0.79 10.96 -0.50
N ASN A 294 -0.34 11.28 0.72
CA ASN A 294 -0.15 10.30 1.78
C ASN A 294 -1.36 10.15 2.72
N ASN A 295 -2.56 10.59 2.32
CA ASN A 295 -3.74 10.65 3.20
C ASN A 295 -4.05 9.29 3.86
N TYR A 296 -4.00 8.19 3.10
CA TYR A 296 -4.31 6.86 3.61
C TYR A 296 -3.31 6.42 4.68
N LEU A 297 -2.00 6.53 4.40
CA LEU A 297 -0.95 6.12 5.31
C LEU A 297 -0.98 6.95 6.60
N ILE A 298 -1.09 8.27 6.46
CA ILE A 298 -1.17 9.17 7.62
C ILE A 298 -2.43 8.85 8.44
N TYR A 299 -3.58 8.64 7.81
CA TYR A 299 -4.81 8.24 8.49
C TYR A 299 -4.64 6.96 9.31
N LYS A 300 -4.04 5.92 8.73
CA LYS A 300 -3.80 4.65 9.45
C LYS A 300 -2.82 4.83 10.59
N ILE A 301 -1.75 5.60 10.39
CA ILE A 301 -0.72 5.81 11.42
C ILE A 301 -1.29 6.62 12.60
N ILE A 302 -2.06 7.69 12.36
CA ILE A 302 -2.69 8.46 13.44
C ILE A 302 -3.78 7.67 14.16
N GLN A 303 -4.43 6.70 13.51
CA GLN A 303 -5.36 5.78 14.19
C GLN A 303 -4.64 4.87 15.19
N LEU A 304 -3.42 4.46 14.89
CA LEU A 304 -2.58 3.63 15.76
C LEU A 304 -1.86 4.44 16.84
N SER A 305 -1.67 5.74 16.61
CA SER A 305 -0.92 6.61 17.52
C SER A 305 -1.76 7.29 18.60
N ASN A 306 -1.14 7.45 19.77
CA ASN A 306 -1.62 8.29 20.87
C ASN A 306 -0.73 9.52 21.09
N SER A 307 0.20 9.80 20.16
CA SER A 307 1.17 10.88 20.30
C SER A 307 0.56 12.24 20.02
N GLU A 308 0.48 13.08 21.06
CA GLU A 308 0.03 14.47 20.90
C GLU A 308 0.95 15.28 19.97
N LYS A 309 2.24 14.94 19.90
CA LYS A 309 3.18 15.64 19.00
C LYS A 309 2.85 15.35 17.55
N LEU A 310 2.63 14.07 17.22
CA LEU A 310 2.26 13.65 15.87
C LEU A 310 0.93 14.30 15.46
N LEU A 311 -0.09 14.22 16.33
CA LEU A 311 -1.39 14.81 16.05
C LEU A 311 -1.32 16.33 15.84
N LYS A 312 -0.47 17.05 16.59
CA LYS A 312 -0.22 18.48 16.37
C LYS A 312 0.49 18.76 15.04
N LYS A 313 1.49 17.97 14.66
CA LYS A 313 2.18 18.09 13.37
C LYS A 313 1.20 17.90 12.21
N VAL A 314 0.34 16.88 12.29
CA VAL A 314 -0.73 16.65 11.31
C VAL A 314 -1.73 17.81 11.31
N GLN A 315 -2.16 18.29 12.47
CA GLN A 315 -3.04 19.46 12.57
C GLN A 315 -2.45 20.69 11.87
N SER A 316 -1.18 21.02 12.13
CA SER A 316 -0.53 22.16 11.48
C SER A 316 -0.45 22.00 9.96
N ALA A 317 -0.21 20.79 9.45
CA ALA A 317 -0.23 20.54 8.02
C ALA A 317 -1.65 20.66 7.41
N LEU A 318 -2.71 20.30 8.15
CA LEU A 318 -4.09 20.47 7.72
C LEU A 318 -4.51 21.95 7.62
N ASP A 319 -3.96 22.82 8.48
CA ASP A 319 -4.23 24.27 8.45
C ASP A 319 -3.72 24.92 7.15
N GLU A 320 -2.80 24.27 6.43
CA GLU A 320 -2.20 24.74 5.18
C GLU A 320 -2.90 24.20 3.92
N ILE A 321 -3.90 23.33 4.07
CA ILE A 321 -4.64 22.74 2.94
C ILE A 321 -5.52 23.78 2.26
N ASP A 322 -5.47 23.81 0.92
CA ASP A 322 -6.17 24.80 0.13
C ASP A 322 -7.60 24.38 -0.26
N GLU A 323 -8.34 25.32 -0.85
CA GLU A 323 -9.73 25.11 -1.28
C GLU A 323 -9.86 23.98 -2.32
N LYS A 324 -8.88 23.85 -3.22
CA LYS A 324 -8.90 22.89 -4.31
C LYS A 324 -8.68 21.47 -3.79
N ASP A 325 -7.79 21.31 -2.82
CA ASP A 325 -7.52 20.02 -2.19
C ASP A 325 -8.75 19.48 -1.46
N LEU A 326 -9.40 20.33 -0.67
CA LEU A 326 -10.64 19.99 0.02
C LEU A 326 -11.75 19.64 -0.98
N GLN A 327 -11.84 20.37 -2.10
CA GLN A 327 -12.81 20.09 -3.14
C GLN A 327 -12.57 18.72 -3.78
N ASN A 328 -11.33 18.43 -4.19
CA ASN A 328 -10.96 17.15 -4.80
C ASN A 328 -11.21 15.99 -3.82
N SER A 329 -10.75 16.12 -2.57
CA SER A 329 -10.93 15.11 -1.53
C SER A 329 -12.41 14.80 -1.27
N LEU A 330 -13.26 15.84 -1.20
CA LEU A 330 -14.70 15.65 -1.00
C LEU A 330 -15.35 14.95 -2.19
N GLN A 331 -14.84 15.16 -3.41
CA GLN A 331 -15.36 14.54 -4.65
C GLN A 331 -14.90 13.10 -4.84
N GLU A 332 -13.63 12.83 -4.57
CA GLU A 332 -12.99 11.52 -4.76
C GLU A 332 -13.23 10.57 -3.60
N ASN A 333 -13.68 11.09 -2.45
CA ASN A 333 -13.85 10.36 -1.19
C ASN A 333 -12.56 9.64 -0.77
N ASP A 334 -11.48 10.42 -0.70
CA ASP A 334 -10.21 9.97 -0.17
C ASP A 334 -10.18 10.04 1.38
N TYR A 335 -9.01 9.77 1.98
CA TYR A 335 -8.86 9.74 3.43
C TYR A 335 -8.60 11.12 4.08
N LEU A 336 -8.59 12.22 3.33
CA LEU A 336 -8.26 13.52 3.91
C LEU A 336 -9.37 14.01 4.87
N PHE A 337 -10.65 13.86 4.52
CA PHE A 337 -11.72 14.20 5.47
C PHE A 337 -11.75 13.23 6.65
N ASP A 338 -11.39 11.96 6.48
CA ASP A 338 -11.22 11.04 7.61
C ASP A 338 -10.16 11.54 8.61
N ILE A 339 -9.02 12.06 8.11
CA ILE A 339 -8.01 12.71 8.95
C ILE A 339 -8.59 13.94 9.65
N LEU A 340 -9.25 14.85 8.92
CA LEU A 340 -9.85 16.07 9.48
C LEU A 340 -10.82 15.74 10.63
N LEU A 341 -11.69 14.75 10.42
CA LEU A 341 -12.66 14.30 11.40
C LEU A 341 -11.98 13.66 12.62
N LEU A 342 -10.91 12.88 12.42
CA LEU A 342 -10.13 12.28 13.50
C LEU A 342 -9.44 13.35 14.35
N ILE A 343 -8.82 14.35 13.72
CA ILE A 343 -8.21 15.49 14.41
C ILE A 343 -9.25 16.30 15.17
N LYS A 344 -10.41 16.60 14.58
CA LYS A 344 -11.53 17.30 15.25
C LYS A 344 -12.02 16.55 16.50
N LYS A 345 -12.09 15.21 16.45
CA LYS A 345 -12.49 14.38 17.59
C LYS A 345 -11.48 14.43 18.74
N LYS A 346 -10.20 14.66 18.44
CA LYS A 346 -9.12 14.80 19.44
C LYS A 346 -8.99 16.24 19.94
N TYR A 347 -9.14 17.22 19.05
CA TYR A 347 -9.04 18.64 19.33
C TYR A 347 -10.33 19.33 18.91
N ASN A 348 -11.28 19.46 19.85
CA ASN A 348 -12.61 20.03 19.56
C ASN A 348 -12.56 21.45 18.99
N ASP A 349 -11.51 22.22 19.29
CA ASP A 349 -11.34 23.60 18.82
C ASP A 349 -10.78 23.69 17.39
N PHE A 350 -10.31 22.57 16.81
CA PHE A 350 -9.86 22.52 15.42
C PHE A 350 -11.00 22.91 14.49
N SER A 351 -10.77 23.85 13.58
CA SER A 351 -11.78 24.27 12.62
C SER A 351 -11.14 24.84 11.36
N LEU A 352 -11.86 24.71 10.26
CA LEU A 352 -11.50 25.26 8.95
C LEU A 352 -12.36 26.48 8.65
N GLY A 353 -11.75 27.48 8.01
CA GLY A 353 -12.36 28.78 7.78
C GLY A 353 -13.13 28.89 6.46
N LEU A 354 -12.83 29.96 5.72
CA LEU A 354 -13.53 30.32 4.50
C LEU A 354 -13.38 29.29 3.37
N SER A 355 -12.20 28.64 3.25
CA SER A 355 -11.94 27.64 2.21
C SER A 355 -12.94 26.49 2.28
N LEU A 356 -13.11 25.88 3.45
CA LEU A 356 -14.09 24.80 3.63
C LEU A 356 -15.53 25.29 3.39
N ASN A 357 -15.86 26.51 3.84
CA ASN A 357 -17.21 27.06 3.61
C ASN A 357 -17.56 27.13 2.12
N ASN A 358 -16.63 27.59 1.29
CA ASN A 358 -16.81 27.66 -0.15
C ASN A 358 -16.97 26.27 -0.76
N VAL A 359 -16.07 25.34 -0.42
CA VAL A 359 -16.13 23.95 -0.90
C VAL A 359 -17.46 23.29 -0.58
N LEU A 360 -17.92 23.38 0.67
CA LEU A 360 -19.19 22.76 1.07
C LEU A 360 -20.38 23.37 0.33
N TYR A 361 -20.38 24.68 0.12
CA TYR A 361 -21.48 25.33 -0.61
C TYR A 361 -21.50 24.95 -2.08
N GLU A 362 -20.35 24.94 -2.75
CA GLU A 362 -20.27 24.51 -4.15
C GLU A 362 -20.58 23.02 -4.29
N PHE A 363 -20.10 22.17 -3.39
CA PHE A 363 -20.46 20.75 -3.37
C PHE A 363 -21.97 20.51 -3.24
N VAL A 364 -22.67 21.28 -2.39
CA VAL A 364 -24.14 21.23 -2.30
C VAL A 364 -24.78 21.62 -3.63
N LYS A 365 -24.28 22.66 -4.31
CA LYS A 365 -24.82 23.07 -5.63
C LYS A 365 -24.60 21.99 -6.68
N ASP A 366 -23.39 21.43 -6.72
CA ASP A 366 -22.95 20.47 -7.75
C ASP A 366 -23.53 19.07 -7.54
N THR A 367 -24.13 18.79 -6.37
CA THR A 367 -24.60 17.45 -6.03
C THR A 367 -26.10 17.40 -5.71
N LEU A 368 -26.67 18.49 -5.22
CA LEU A 368 -28.06 18.52 -4.73
C LEU A 368 -28.99 19.40 -5.57
N ILE A 369 -28.52 19.93 -6.71
CA ILE A 369 -29.37 20.63 -7.69
C ILE A 369 -29.46 19.78 -8.95
N LYS A 370 -30.68 19.32 -9.29
CA LYS A 370 -30.97 18.38 -10.39
C LYS A 370 -30.50 18.85 -11.77
N GLY A 371 -30.45 20.17 -12.00
CA GLY A 371 -30.00 20.76 -13.26
C GLY A 371 -28.49 21.00 -13.35
N ASN A 372 -27.76 20.84 -12.25
CA ASN A 372 -26.32 21.11 -12.12
C ASN A 372 -25.59 19.92 -11.46
N THR A 373 -26.14 18.71 -11.54
CA THR A 373 -25.54 17.55 -10.87
C THR A 373 -24.27 17.12 -11.62
N ILE A 374 -23.11 17.39 -11.03
CA ILE A 374 -21.79 17.00 -11.52
C ILE A 374 -21.30 15.74 -10.78
N PHE A 375 -21.66 15.60 -9.50
CA PHE A 375 -21.20 14.51 -8.63
C PHE A 375 -22.36 13.70 -8.06
N THR A 376 -22.06 12.50 -7.57
CA THR A 376 -23.04 11.65 -6.88
C THR A 376 -22.61 11.48 -5.43
N LEU A 377 -23.56 11.62 -4.51
CA LEU A 377 -23.30 11.35 -3.08
C LEU A 377 -23.14 9.86 -2.83
N ASP A 378 -21.99 9.47 -2.30
CA ASP A 378 -21.79 8.16 -1.72
C ASP A 378 -22.37 8.06 -0.30
N ASP A 379 -22.33 6.86 0.27
CA ASP A 379 -22.90 6.59 1.59
C ASP A 379 -22.04 7.13 2.73
N TRP A 380 -20.70 7.12 2.58
CA TRP A 380 -19.79 7.66 3.58
C TRP A 380 -20.00 9.17 3.76
N GLN A 381 -20.17 9.92 2.67
CA GLN A 381 -20.44 11.35 2.67
C GLN A 381 -21.77 11.64 3.37
N LYS A 382 -22.83 10.87 3.08
CA LYS A 382 -24.14 11.03 3.75
C LYS A 382 -24.05 10.79 5.25
N GLU A 383 -23.35 9.73 5.66
CA GLU A 383 -23.17 9.36 7.06
C GLU A 383 -22.33 10.39 7.83
N ASN A 384 -21.35 11.01 7.18
CA ASN A 384 -20.42 11.95 7.80
C ASN A 384 -20.77 13.43 7.59
N TRP A 385 -21.80 13.75 6.79
CA TRP A 385 -22.13 15.13 6.37
C TRP A 385 -22.21 16.13 7.53
N SER A 386 -22.89 15.76 8.62
CA SER A 386 -23.04 16.63 9.80
C SER A 386 -21.70 16.88 10.50
N ASN A 387 -20.82 15.87 10.55
CA ASN A 387 -19.50 16.01 11.14
C ASN A 387 -18.58 16.85 10.25
N ILE A 388 -18.68 16.72 8.92
CA ILE A 388 -17.93 17.53 7.96
C ILE A 388 -18.31 19.00 8.11
N ILE A 389 -19.60 19.35 8.15
CA ILE A 389 -20.03 20.74 8.34
C ILE A 389 -19.57 21.32 9.67
N ARG A 390 -19.47 20.49 10.73
CA ARG A 390 -18.97 20.90 12.05
C ARG A 390 -17.46 21.15 12.09
N LEU A 391 -16.73 20.91 11.00
CA LEU A 391 -15.36 21.40 10.84
C LEU A 391 -15.32 22.91 10.64
N LEU A 392 -16.42 23.57 10.26
CA LEU A 392 -16.47 25.03 10.15
C LEU A 392 -16.38 25.71 11.52
N ASP A 393 -15.68 26.84 11.59
CA ASP A 393 -15.78 27.76 12.73
C ASP A 393 -17.18 28.41 12.82
N GLU A 394 -17.52 29.05 13.94
CA GLU A 394 -18.86 29.61 14.18
C GLU A 394 -19.28 30.64 13.11
N ARG A 395 -18.36 31.49 12.66
CA ARG A 395 -18.65 32.54 11.67
C ARG A 395 -18.94 31.92 10.31
N ASN A 396 -18.12 30.96 9.90
CA ASN A 396 -18.25 30.28 8.62
C ASN A 396 -19.42 29.29 8.64
N PHE A 397 -19.72 28.63 9.75
CA PHE A 397 -20.93 27.83 9.90
C PHE A 397 -22.19 28.68 9.68
N LYS A 398 -22.28 29.84 10.34
CA LYS A 398 -23.41 30.75 10.15
C LYS A 398 -23.54 31.22 8.69
N ASN A 399 -22.42 31.57 8.07
CA ASN A 399 -22.40 31.97 6.66
C ASN A 399 -22.87 30.84 5.73
N PHE A 400 -22.39 29.61 5.94
CA PHE A 400 -22.82 28.43 5.18
C PHE A 400 -24.33 28.21 5.35
N SER A 401 -24.82 28.20 6.59
CA SER A 401 -26.26 28.09 6.92
C SER A 401 -27.12 29.14 6.20
N ASP A 402 -26.70 30.40 6.19
CA ASP A 402 -27.44 31.45 5.48
C ASP A 402 -27.42 31.25 3.96
N ARG A 403 -26.28 30.83 3.39
CA ARG A 403 -26.12 30.54 1.95
C ARG A 403 -27.00 29.38 1.50
N ILE A 404 -27.00 28.26 2.22
CA ILE A 404 -27.84 27.09 1.87
C ILE A 404 -29.33 27.37 2.09
N THR A 405 -29.70 28.18 3.10
CA THR A 405 -31.09 28.62 3.30
C THR A 405 -31.57 29.43 2.10
N LYS A 406 -30.74 30.35 1.63
CA LYS A 406 -31.07 31.15 0.45
C LYS A 406 -31.16 30.27 -0.80
N LEU A 407 -30.18 29.38 -0.99
CA LEU A 407 -30.16 28.43 -2.11
C LEU A 407 -31.43 27.56 -2.14
N ALA A 408 -31.89 27.05 -1.00
CA ALA A 408 -33.11 26.26 -0.91
C ALA A 408 -34.36 27.00 -1.43
N LEU A 409 -34.42 28.33 -1.25
CA LEU A 409 -35.52 29.15 -1.75
C LEU A 409 -35.37 29.50 -3.23
N ASP A 410 -34.15 29.86 -3.63
CA ASP A 410 -33.83 30.29 -5.00
C ASP A 410 -33.99 29.10 -5.98
N GLU A 411 -33.57 27.90 -5.57
CA GLU A 411 -33.58 26.67 -6.39
C GLU A 411 -34.73 25.70 -6.05
N LYS A 412 -35.80 26.17 -5.40
CA LYS A 412 -36.91 25.32 -4.89
C LYS A 412 -37.55 24.36 -5.91
N GLU A 413 -37.41 24.61 -7.21
CA GLU A 413 -37.90 23.75 -8.30
C GLU A 413 -36.86 22.70 -8.76
N ASN A 414 -35.59 22.89 -8.41
CA ASN A 414 -34.46 22.09 -8.88
C ASN A 414 -33.77 21.29 -7.76
N LEU A 415 -34.24 21.37 -6.51
CA LEU A 415 -33.64 20.63 -5.40
C LEU A 415 -33.75 19.11 -5.60
N SER A 416 -32.70 18.38 -5.24
CA SER A 416 -32.72 16.94 -5.13
C SER A 416 -33.61 16.50 -3.96
N GLU A 417 -34.14 15.27 -4.03
CA GLU A 417 -35.01 14.76 -2.96
C GLU A 417 -34.28 14.68 -1.60
N VAL A 418 -32.97 14.45 -1.64
CA VAL A 418 -32.10 14.25 -0.46
C VAL A 418 -31.63 15.59 0.14
N PHE A 419 -31.86 16.73 -0.52
CA PHE A 419 -31.36 18.04 -0.07
C PHE A 419 -31.76 18.34 1.38
N PHE A 420 -33.05 18.20 1.69
CA PHE A 420 -33.55 18.47 3.04
C PHE A 420 -33.14 17.38 4.03
N GLU A 421 -32.99 16.13 3.60
CA GLU A 421 -32.54 15.05 4.49
C GLU A 421 -31.15 15.35 5.05
N LEU A 422 -30.23 15.83 4.21
CA LEU A 422 -28.87 16.19 4.61
C LEU A 422 -28.77 17.55 5.31
N ASN A 423 -29.54 18.54 4.86
CA ASN A 423 -29.30 19.93 5.25
C ASN A 423 -30.29 20.50 6.29
N ASN A 424 -31.28 19.74 6.74
CA ASN A 424 -32.31 20.22 7.67
C ASN A 424 -31.74 20.87 8.94
N GLU A 425 -30.66 20.30 9.49
CA GLU A 425 -29.99 20.80 10.70
C GLU A 425 -29.26 22.13 10.47
N PHE A 426 -28.88 22.41 9.23
CA PHE A 426 -28.02 23.54 8.86
C PHE A 426 -28.80 24.70 8.26
N ILE A 427 -30.06 24.49 7.86
CA ILE A 427 -30.94 25.57 7.41
C ILE A 427 -31.20 26.54 8.56
N ASN A 428 -30.79 27.80 8.37
CA ASN A 428 -31.13 28.89 9.28
C ASN A 428 -32.63 29.21 9.20
N LYS A 429 -33.39 28.65 10.14
CA LYS A 429 -34.86 28.76 10.22
C LYS A 429 -35.35 30.20 10.37
N ASN A 430 -34.72 30.98 11.25
CA ASN A 430 -35.10 32.38 11.47
C ASN A 430 -34.92 33.21 10.19
N PHE A 431 -33.81 32.98 9.48
CA PHE A 431 -33.54 33.65 8.21
C PHE A 431 -34.52 33.18 7.12
N LEU A 432 -34.79 31.87 7.03
CA LEU A 432 -35.77 31.28 6.11
C LEU A 432 -37.14 31.95 6.28
N PHE A 433 -37.67 32.03 7.50
CA PHE A 433 -38.98 32.64 7.76
C PHE A 433 -38.99 34.14 7.48
N THR A 434 -37.86 34.83 7.69
CA THR A 434 -37.72 36.24 7.34
C THR A 434 -37.82 36.44 5.82
N LEU A 435 -37.16 35.60 5.03
CA LEU A 435 -37.22 35.64 3.57
C LEU A 435 -38.63 35.30 3.05
N LEU A 436 -39.23 34.22 3.55
CA LEU A 436 -40.59 33.81 3.17
C LEU A 436 -41.64 34.85 3.54
N ASN A 437 -41.54 35.50 4.71
CA ASN A 437 -42.48 36.55 5.10
C ASN A 437 -42.30 37.84 4.28
N LYS A 438 -41.10 38.12 3.78
CA LYS A 438 -40.87 39.25 2.86
C LYS A 438 -41.54 39.04 1.50
N ASP A 439 -41.57 37.79 1.03
CA ASP A 439 -42.18 37.41 -0.25
C ASP A 439 -43.36 36.43 -0.09
N ILE A 440 -44.21 36.72 0.91
CA ILE A 440 -45.27 35.80 1.31
C ILE A 440 -46.28 35.57 0.19
N SER A 441 -46.55 36.60 -0.64
CA SER A 441 -47.47 36.52 -1.76
C SER A 441 -47.04 35.46 -2.78
N SER A 442 -45.75 35.41 -3.13
CA SER A 442 -45.21 34.43 -4.07
C SER A 442 -45.26 33.02 -3.50
N PHE A 443 -44.95 32.85 -2.20
CA PHE A 443 -45.03 31.54 -1.57
C PHE A 443 -46.48 31.04 -1.40
N ARG A 444 -47.43 31.95 -1.12
CA ARG A 444 -48.87 31.64 -1.14
C ARG A 444 -49.32 31.12 -2.49
N LEU A 445 -48.92 31.81 -3.57
CA LEU A 445 -49.23 31.39 -4.93
C LEU A 445 -48.58 30.03 -5.25
N TYR A 446 -47.35 29.80 -4.81
CA TYR A 446 -46.66 28.52 -4.97
C TYR A 446 -47.43 27.35 -4.34
N ILE A 447 -47.95 27.53 -3.12
CA ILE A 447 -48.79 26.52 -2.45
C ILE A 447 -50.09 26.28 -3.23
N GLN A 448 -50.75 27.34 -3.69
CA GLN A 448 -51.99 27.24 -4.47
C GLN A 448 -51.78 26.45 -5.76
N ILE A 449 -50.72 26.76 -6.51
CA ILE A 449 -50.40 26.08 -7.77
C ILE A 449 -50.10 24.60 -7.53
N ALA A 450 -49.29 24.28 -6.52
CA ALA A 450 -48.95 22.89 -6.21
C ALA A 450 -50.19 22.04 -5.84
N LEU A 451 -51.16 22.63 -5.15
CA LEU A 451 -52.41 21.95 -4.78
C LEU A 451 -53.42 21.87 -5.94
N GLN A 452 -53.38 22.80 -6.89
CA GLN A 452 -54.21 22.74 -8.10
C GLN A 452 -53.69 21.72 -9.11
N ASN A 453 -52.37 21.44 -9.09
CA ASN A 453 -51.73 20.44 -9.93
C ASN A 453 -50.93 19.42 -9.10
N PRO A 454 -51.60 18.49 -8.40
CA PRO A 454 -50.96 17.59 -7.43
C PRO A 454 -50.09 16.48 -8.05
N ILE A 455 -49.91 16.49 -9.37
CA ILE A 455 -48.99 15.58 -10.08
C ILE A 455 -47.53 15.99 -9.82
N ASP A 456 -47.28 17.27 -9.52
CA ASP A 456 -45.95 17.78 -9.19
C ASP A 456 -45.57 17.48 -7.72
N ILE A 457 -45.19 16.23 -7.47
CA ILE A 457 -44.82 15.72 -6.15
C ILE A 457 -43.63 16.50 -5.57
N GLU A 458 -42.72 16.99 -6.39
CA GLU A 458 -41.53 17.73 -5.98
C GLU A 458 -41.89 19.08 -5.33
N LYS A 459 -42.78 19.85 -5.97
CA LYS A 459 -43.30 21.10 -5.39
C LYS A 459 -44.01 20.86 -4.07
N LEU A 460 -44.81 19.79 -4.00
CA LEU A 460 -45.48 19.38 -2.77
C LEU A 460 -44.48 18.97 -1.68
N LYS A 461 -43.46 18.18 -2.00
CA LYS A 461 -42.37 17.79 -1.07
C LYS A 461 -41.63 19.00 -0.53
N PHE A 462 -41.30 19.97 -1.38
CA PHE A 462 -40.69 21.24 -0.93
C PHE A 462 -41.57 21.96 0.09
N ILE A 463 -42.87 22.14 -0.21
CA ILE A 463 -43.82 22.78 0.72
C ILE A 463 -43.87 22.00 2.04
N GLU A 464 -43.96 20.67 1.97
CA GLU A 464 -43.95 19.81 3.15
C GLU A 464 -42.73 20.06 4.04
N ASN A 465 -41.54 20.10 3.45
CA ASN A 465 -40.29 20.31 4.16
C ASN A 465 -40.22 21.69 4.81
N ILE A 466 -40.65 22.74 4.11
CA ILE A 466 -40.73 24.10 4.67
C ILE A 466 -41.71 24.17 5.85
N LEU A 467 -42.88 23.53 5.73
CA LEU A 467 -43.88 23.52 6.81
C LEU A 467 -43.45 22.66 8.01
N LYS A 468 -42.68 21.59 7.79
CA LYS A 468 -42.08 20.77 8.86
C LYS A 468 -40.98 21.51 9.62
N LEU A 469 -40.23 22.38 8.93
CA LEU A 469 -39.22 23.25 9.53
C LEU A 469 -39.83 24.32 10.45
N GLU A 470 -41.07 24.72 10.17
CA GLU A 470 -41.79 25.76 10.89
C GLU A 470 -42.21 25.31 12.30
N ASN A 471 -41.72 26.04 13.30
CA ASN A 471 -42.25 25.94 14.67
C ASN A 471 -43.24 27.08 14.92
N LYS A 472 -44.31 26.82 15.67
CA LYS A 472 -45.19 27.87 16.23
C LYS A 472 -45.85 28.86 15.23
N LYS A 473 -46.07 28.46 13.97
CA LYS A 473 -46.74 29.28 12.94
C LYS A 473 -46.03 30.61 12.60
N GLU A 474 -44.70 30.61 12.54
CA GLU A 474 -43.86 31.79 12.24
C GLU A 474 -44.02 32.34 10.82
N ILE A 475 -44.53 31.54 9.86
CA ILE A 475 -44.86 31.97 8.51
C ILE A 475 -46.28 32.54 8.49
N LYS A 476 -46.40 33.83 8.15
CA LYS A 476 -47.63 34.63 8.27
C LYS A 476 -48.45 34.61 6.97
N PHE A 477 -49.07 33.47 6.68
CA PHE A 477 -49.86 33.27 5.46
C PHE A 477 -51.15 34.12 5.32
N GLY A 478 -51.60 34.81 6.37
CA GLY A 478 -52.88 35.53 6.37
C GLY A 478 -54.10 34.63 6.64
N ARG A 479 -55.28 35.23 6.81
CA ARG A 479 -56.53 34.51 7.15
C ARG A 479 -57.25 33.94 5.92
N ASP A 480 -56.96 34.49 4.75
CA ASP A 480 -57.62 34.24 3.48
C ASP A 480 -57.07 33.04 2.71
N LEU A 481 -55.79 32.69 2.90
CA LEU A 481 -55.18 31.55 2.19
C LEU A 481 -55.94 30.24 2.45
N LYS A 482 -56.38 30.02 3.69
CA LYS A 482 -57.13 28.81 4.09
C LYS A 482 -58.33 28.58 3.18
N GLU A 483 -59.15 29.60 2.97
CA GLU A 483 -60.37 29.49 2.16
C GLU A 483 -60.04 29.24 0.69
N ILE A 484 -58.92 29.76 0.19
CA ILE A 484 -58.49 29.58 -1.21
C ILE A 484 -58.05 28.14 -1.49
N ILE A 485 -57.33 27.50 -0.55
CA ILE A 485 -56.75 26.17 -0.77
C ILE A 485 -57.62 25.01 -0.26
N LYS A 486 -58.70 25.32 0.48
CA LYS A 486 -59.54 24.34 1.17
C LYS A 486 -60.10 23.27 0.23
N ASP A 487 -60.73 23.69 -0.87
CA ASP A 487 -61.42 22.77 -1.77
C ASP A 487 -60.41 21.87 -2.49
N SER A 488 -59.29 22.43 -2.98
CA SER A 488 -58.20 21.65 -3.59
C SER A 488 -57.63 20.58 -2.65
N ILE A 489 -57.40 20.93 -1.38
CA ILE A 489 -56.92 19.98 -0.37
C ILE A 489 -57.94 18.86 -0.12
N LEU A 490 -59.22 19.19 0.04
CA LEU A 490 -60.26 18.19 0.29
C LEU A 490 -60.42 17.23 -0.89
N THR A 491 -60.39 17.73 -2.12
CA THR A 491 -60.39 16.90 -3.33
C THR A 491 -59.18 15.96 -3.36
N ILE A 492 -57.97 16.45 -3.06
CA ILE A 492 -56.79 15.58 -3.02
C ILE A 492 -56.91 14.49 -1.95
N LEU A 493 -57.38 14.85 -0.75
CA LEU A 493 -57.48 13.91 0.37
C LEU A 493 -58.53 12.82 0.13
N ASN A 494 -59.62 13.13 -0.58
CA ASN A 494 -60.71 12.18 -0.85
C ASN A 494 -60.49 11.37 -2.13
N ASP A 495 -59.99 12.00 -3.20
CA ASP A 495 -60.10 11.47 -4.56
C ASP A 495 -58.75 11.12 -5.22
N ASN A 496 -57.60 11.43 -4.61
CA ASN A 496 -56.28 11.14 -5.21
C ASN A 496 -55.74 9.76 -4.81
N ASP A 497 -55.40 8.88 -5.75
CA ASP A 497 -54.91 7.53 -5.45
C ASP A 497 -53.45 7.47 -4.95
N ASN A 498 -52.69 8.56 -5.01
CA ASN A 498 -51.29 8.58 -4.59
C ASN A 498 -51.16 8.88 -3.08
N ASP A 499 -50.74 7.87 -2.31
CA ASP A 499 -50.55 7.96 -0.86
C ASP A 499 -49.53 9.02 -0.43
N ILE A 500 -48.48 9.26 -1.22
CA ILE A 500 -47.46 10.29 -0.94
C ILE A 500 -48.11 11.69 -1.02
N VAL A 501 -48.88 11.92 -2.07
CA VAL A 501 -49.60 13.19 -2.30
C VAL A 501 -50.64 13.44 -1.21
N LYS A 502 -51.40 12.40 -0.83
CA LYS A 502 -52.35 12.45 0.30
C LYS A 502 -51.64 12.78 1.61
N ARG A 503 -50.53 12.11 1.92
CA ARG A 503 -49.73 12.36 3.13
C ARG A 503 -49.23 13.79 3.19
N ILE A 504 -48.66 14.31 2.10
CA ILE A 504 -48.17 15.70 2.03
C ILE A 504 -49.33 16.69 2.20
N SER A 505 -50.41 16.48 1.46
CA SER A 505 -51.61 17.32 1.54
C SER A 505 -52.21 17.33 2.95
N ASN A 506 -52.11 16.23 3.69
CA ASN A 506 -52.53 16.17 5.09
C ASN A 506 -51.66 17.03 6.00
N VAL A 507 -50.34 17.10 5.78
CA VAL A 507 -49.45 18.04 6.50
C VAL A 507 -49.88 19.48 6.26
N ILE A 508 -50.19 19.83 5.02
CA ILE A 508 -50.68 21.16 4.64
C ILE A 508 -52.06 21.42 5.30
N ALA A 509 -53.01 20.47 5.20
CA ALA A 509 -54.34 20.58 5.79
C ALA A 509 -54.29 20.84 7.29
N ASN A 510 -53.44 20.09 8.01
CA ASN A 510 -53.21 20.25 9.44
C ASN A 510 -52.68 21.65 9.78
N ARG A 511 -51.72 22.15 9.00
CA ARG A 511 -51.15 23.49 9.19
C ARG A 511 -52.20 24.61 9.06
N PHE A 512 -53.19 24.45 8.19
CA PHE A 512 -54.28 25.41 7.97
C PHE A 512 -55.58 25.06 8.71
N SER A 513 -55.59 23.99 9.51
CA SER A 513 -56.76 23.51 10.24
C SER A 513 -57.97 23.28 9.31
N ILE A 514 -57.70 22.63 8.18
CA ILE A 514 -58.71 22.12 7.23
C ILE A 514 -59.02 20.69 7.66
N LYS A 515 -60.28 20.41 7.98
CA LYS A 515 -60.74 19.08 8.41
C LYS A 515 -61.47 18.43 7.23
N ASN A 516 -61.16 17.16 6.98
CA ASN A 516 -61.96 16.30 6.11
C ASN A 516 -63.38 16.14 6.65
#